data_AF-A0A7T9HFT3-F1
#
_entry.id   AF-A0A7T9HFT3-F1
#
_cell.length_a   1.000
_cell.length_b   1.000
_cell.length_c   1.000
_cell.angle_alpha   90.00
_cell.angle_beta   90.00
_cell.angle_gamma   90.00
#
_symmetry.space_group_name_H-M   'P 1'
#
loop_
_entity.id
_entity.type
_entity.pdbx_description
1 polymer ?
#
loop_
_entity_poly.entity_id
_entity_poly.type
_entity_poly.pdbx_seq_one_letter_code
_entity_poly.pdbx_strand_id
1 'polypeptide(L)'
;MGYLSYDKDLDVSTSNKLTGQYNVQAVKQITYLGIDASSIVTTDYMMLDGVGDDYGEIGDMMLCPFGSDRDAPTFCNIVETGSSMNLKVANLNTQMGERFIMKSADPGIQVYNNVGVGSYAADIPSKGSVSAYIQGSVREGGRDVDGEGGWEWADELHMTMTFKDATSFSGDISTFAKSMSWDPKFA
;
A
#
# COMPACT_ATOMS: atom_id res chain seq x y z
N MET A 1 -2.61 -4.96 -33.91
CA MET A 1 -2.86 -6.40 -33.63
C MET A 1 -1.83 -6.86 -32.61
N GLY A 2 -2.03 -7.97 -31.89
CA GLY A 2 -1.03 -8.43 -30.92
C GLY A 2 -1.45 -9.71 -30.22
N TYR A 3 -0.49 -10.34 -29.54
CA TYR A 3 -0.73 -11.52 -28.70
C TYR A 3 -0.75 -11.08 -27.24
N LEU A 4 -1.85 -11.39 -26.55
CA LEU A 4 -2.05 -11.09 -25.14
C LEU A 4 -2.30 -12.40 -24.39
N SER A 5 -1.49 -12.65 -23.37
CA SER A 5 -1.81 -13.55 -22.28
C SER A 5 -1.99 -12.70 -21.03
N TYR A 6 -3.14 -12.85 -20.39
CA TYR A 6 -3.54 -12.09 -19.21
C TYR A 6 -4.13 -13.07 -18.21
N ASP A 7 -3.62 -13.01 -16.99
CA ASP A 7 -4.14 -13.75 -15.86
C ASP A 7 -4.24 -12.81 -14.66
N LYS A 8 -5.36 -12.87 -13.95
CA LYS A 8 -5.58 -12.06 -12.75
C LYS A 8 -6.45 -12.82 -11.76
N ASP A 9 -5.90 -12.95 -10.56
CA ASP A 9 -6.62 -13.40 -9.38
C ASP A 9 -6.90 -12.22 -8.47
N LEU A 10 -8.15 -12.10 -8.02
CA LEU A 10 -8.59 -11.13 -7.04
C LEU A 10 -9.33 -11.88 -5.93
N ASP A 11 -8.78 -11.85 -4.73
CA ASP A 11 -9.44 -12.33 -3.51
C ASP A 11 -9.91 -11.15 -2.68
N VAL A 12 -11.17 -11.24 -2.23
CA VAL A 12 -11.77 -10.26 -1.33
C VAL A 12 -12.46 -11.00 -0.21
N SER A 13 -12.09 -10.67 1.01
CA SER A 13 -12.52 -11.39 2.20
C SER A 13 -12.68 -10.44 3.37
N THR A 14 -13.86 -10.49 3.98
CA THR A 14 -14.18 -9.73 5.21
C THR A 14 -13.83 -10.49 6.49
N SER A 15 -13.19 -11.66 6.38
CA SER A 15 -12.78 -12.42 7.56
C SER A 15 -11.64 -11.73 8.29
N ASN A 16 -11.47 -12.07 9.56
CA ASN A 16 -10.25 -11.78 10.31
C ASN A 16 -9.02 -12.28 9.53
N LYS A 17 -7.96 -11.47 9.45
CA LYS A 17 -6.69 -11.78 8.79
C LYS A 17 -5.52 -11.71 9.77
N LEU A 18 -4.64 -12.70 9.70
CA LEU A 18 -3.36 -12.72 10.39
C LEU A 18 -2.25 -12.12 9.51
N THR A 19 -1.05 -11.96 10.06
CA THR A 19 0.14 -11.58 9.28
C THR A 19 0.31 -12.50 8.07
N GLY A 20 0.54 -11.91 6.90
CA GLY A 20 0.65 -12.63 5.63
C GLY A 20 -0.69 -13.04 5.00
N GLN A 21 -1.82 -12.69 5.62
CA GLN A 21 -3.15 -12.80 5.03
C GLN A 21 -3.70 -11.39 4.75
N TYR A 22 -4.53 -11.29 3.72
CA TYR A 22 -5.02 -10.01 3.21
C TYR A 22 -6.54 -10.03 3.05
N ASN A 23 -7.17 -8.88 3.27
CA ASN A 23 -8.60 -8.67 3.06
C ASN A 23 -8.92 -8.44 1.59
N VAL A 24 -8.04 -7.73 0.90
CA VAL A 24 -8.05 -7.62 -0.55
C VAL A 24 -6.66 -8.00 -1.05
N GLN A 25 -6.59 -8.92 -2.01
CA GLN A 25 -5.35 -9.30 -2.65
C GLN A 25 -5.58 -9.46 -4.14
N ALA A 26 -4.75 -8.82 -4.95
CA ALA A 26 -4.75 -8.99 -6.39
C ALA A 26 -3.36 -9.39 -6.88
N VAL A 27 -3.33 -10.45 -7.68
CA VAL A 27 -2.14 -10.90 -8.42
C VAL A 27 -2.48 -10.82 -9.89
N LYS A 28 -1.65 -10.14 -10.67
CA LYS A 28 -1.87 -9.93 -12.10
C LYS A 28 -0.60 -10.24 -12.86
N GLN A 29 -0.70 -11.09 -13.86
CA GLN A 29 0.38 -11.41 -14.78
C GLN A 29 -0.05 -11.08 -16.21
N ILE A 30 0.82 -10.37 -16.93
CA ILE A 30 0.57 -10.01 -18.32
C ILE A 30 1.81 -10.32 -19.14
N THR A 31 1.59 -11.06 -20.22
CA THR A 31 2.55 -11.19 -21.32
C THR A 31 1.92 -10.64 -22.59
N TYR A 32 2.57 -9.67 -23.21
CA TYR A 32 2.04 -8.99 -24.38
C TYR A 32 3.10 -8.80 -25.46
N LEU A 33 2.75 -9.10 -26.70
CA LEU A 33 3.56 -8.81 -27.88
C LEU A 33 2.71 -8.05 -28.90
N GLY A 34 2.95 -6.74 -29.00
CA GLY A 34 2.31 -5.88 -29.99
C GLY A 34 2.86 -6.09 -31.39
N ILE A 35 1.96 -6.07 -32.38
CA ILE A 35 2.27 -5.95 -33.81
C ILE A 35 1.95 -4.51 -34.21
N ASP A 36 2.82 -3.90 -35.01
CA ASP A 36 2.77 -2.49 -35.42
C ASP A 36 2.88 -1.52 -34.22
N ALA A 37 2.04 -0.47 -34.19
CA ALA A 37 2.00 0.55 -33.14
C ALA A 37 1.13 0.16 -31.92
N SER A 38 0.81 -1.13 -31.77
CA SER A 38 -0.04 -1.61 -30.68
C SER A 38 0.68 -1.61 -29.33
N SER A 39 -0.05 -1.30 -28.26
CA SER A 39 0.46 -1.29 -26.88
C SER A 39 -0.60 -1.78 -25.91
N ILE A 40 -0.17 -2.25 -24.75
CA ILE A 40 -1.02 -2.49 -23.60
C ILE A 40 -0.79 -1.40 -22.56
N VAL A 41 -1.90 -0.88 -22.02
CA VAL A 41 -1.90 0.03 -20.89
C VAL A 41 -2.56 -0.69 -19.71
N THR A 42 -1.90 -0.70 -18.57
CA THR A 42 -2.46 -1.29 -17.35
C THR A 42 -2.11 -0.43 -16.15
N THR A 43 -3.06 -0.31 -15.23
CA THR A 43 -2.92 0.46 -14.00
C THR A 43 -3.44 -0.34 -12.82
N ASP A 44 -2.73 -0.26 -11.71
CA ASP A 44 -3.14 -0.79 -10.42
C ASP A 44 -3.17 0.34 -9.40
N TYR A 45 -4.16 0.32 -8.53
CA TYR A 45 -4.33 1.28 -7.45
C TYR A 45 -5.00 0.62 -6.24
N MET A 46 -4.48 0.91 -5.05
CA MET A 46 -5.03 0.51 -3.76
C MET A 46 -4.91 1.65 -2.78
N MET A 47 -5.89 1.77 -1.89
CA MET A 47 -5.93 2.76 -0.84
C MET A 47 -6.38 2.10 0.45
N LEU A 48 -5.54 2.25 1.48
CA LEU A 48 -5.88 1.89 2.84
C LEU A 48 -6.23 3.16 3.60
N ASP A 49 -7.45 3.21 4.12
CA ASP A 49 -7.95 4.25 5.02
C ASP A 49 -8.22 3.62 6.39
N GLY A 50 -7.39 3.98 7.37
CA GLY A 50 -7.48 3.49 8.74
C GLY A 50 -7.77 4.65 9.68
N VAL A 51 -8.97 4.66 10.25
CA VAL A 51 -9.38 5.61 11.28
C VAL A 51 -9.68 4.87 12.58
N GLY A 52 -9.17 5.38 13.69
CA GLY A 52 -9.44 4.88 15.03
C GLY A 52 -9.77 6.03 15.97
N ASP A 53 -10.84 5.84 16.75
CA ASP A 53 -11.24 6.71 17.86
C ASP A 53 -11.36 5.82 19.11
N ASP A 54 -10.83 6.30 20.24
CA ASP A 54 -10.92 5.65 21.56
C ASP A 54 -10.70 4.11 21.52
N TYR A 55 -9.55 3.67 21.00
CA TYR A 55 -9.31 2.24 20.74
C TYR A 55 -8.87 1.42 21.97
N GLY A 56 -9.12 1.95 23.18
CA GLY A 56 -8.93 1.30 24.47
C GLY A 56 -7.63 1.67 25.19
N GLU A 57 -7.40 0.99 26.32
CA GLU A 57 -6.24 1.25 27.17
C GLU A 57 -4.95 0.66 26.55
N ILE A 58 -3.91 1.49 26.38
CA ILE A 58 -2.55 1.04 26.06
C ILE A 58 -1.83 0.77 27.39
N GLY A 59 -1.23 -0.42 27.54
CA GLY A 59 -0.34 -0.70 28.68
C GLY A 59 0.91 0.20 28.68
N ASP A 60 1.94 -0.13 29.46
CA ASP A 60 3.22 0.64 29.52
C ASP A 60 4.03 0.66 28.20
N MET A 61 3.43 0.29 27.07
CA MET A 61 4.04 0.14 25.75
C MET A 61 3.58 1.27 24.83
N MET A 62 4.03 2.49 25.13
CA MET A 62 3.86 3.62 24.24
C MET A 62 5.15 3.85 23.45
N LEU A 63 5.21 3.32 22.22
CA LEU A 63 6.19 3.74 21.22
C LEU A 63 5.88 5.12 20.65
N CYS A 64 4.62 5.58 20.75
CA CYS A 64 4.17 6.88 20.30
C CYS A 64 4.49 7.94 21.36
N PRO A 65 5.49 8.82 21.14
CA PRO A 65 5.86 9.84 22.13
C PRO A 65 4.76 10.89 22.34
N PHE A 66 3.72 10.89 21.50
CA PHE A 66 2.61 11.84 21.54
C PHE A 66 1.31 11.24 22.09
N GLY A 67 1.21 9.92 22.24
CA GLY A 67 -0.04 9.32 22.70
C GLY A 67 -0.39 9.70 24.15
N SER A 68 -1.69 9.76 24.44
CA SER A 68 -2.22 9.96 25.78
C SER A 68 -1.93 8.75 26.67
N ASP A 69 -1.62 8.98 27.95
CA ASP A 69 -1.21 8.01 28.98
C ASP A 69 -1.78 6.58 28.84
N ARG A 70 -2.80 6.18 29.62
CA ARG A 70 -3.33 4.82 29.55
C ARG A 70 -4.18 4.54 28.32
N ASP A 71 -4.46 5.49 27.43
CA ASP A 71 -5.48 5.38 26.38
C ASP A 71 -4.91 5.70 25.00
N ALA A 72 -5.30 4.95 23.96
CA ALA A 72 -4.79 5.17 22.62
C ALA A 72 -5.28 6.50 22.01
N PRO A 73 -4.38 7.36 21.47
CA PRO A 73 -4.81 8.57 20.79
C PRO A 73 -5.59 8.22 19.52
N THR A 74 -6.46 9.15 19.11
CA THR A 74 -7.15 9.06 17.82
C THR A 74 -6.12 9.04 16.68
N PHE A 75 -6.40 8.29 15.61
CA PHE A 75 -5.54 8.28 14.43
C PHE A 75 -6.32 8.25 13.13
N CYS A 76 -5.73 8.82 12.09
CA CYS A 76 -6.26 8.80 10.73
C CYS A 76 -5.10 8.62 9.75
N ASN A 77 -5.05 7.44 9.12
CA ASN A 77 -4.00 7.03 8.23
C ASN A 77 -4.58 6.76 6.85
N ILE A 78 -4.14 7.53 5.86
CA ILE A 78 -4.49 7.31 4.46
C ILE A 78 -3.21 6.98 3.72
N VAL A 79 -3.14 5.78 3.16
CA VAL A 79 -1.98 5.32 2.38
C VAL A 79 -2.45 4.76 1.05
N GLU A 80 -1.88 5.28 -0.02
CA GLU A 80 -2.19 4.91 -1.39
C GLU A 80 -0.95 4.31 -2.05
N THR A 81 -1.16 3.28 -2.85
CA THR A 81 -0.11 2.74 -3.71
C THR A 81 -0.68 2.37 -5.07
N GLY A 82 0.15 2.48 -6.08
CA GLY A 82 -0.27 2.14 -7.43
C GLY A 82 0.89 2.00 -8.39
N SER A 83 0.55 1.54 -9.58
CA SER A 83 1.50 1.37 -10.67
C SER A 83 0.81 1.54 -12.01
N SER A 84 1.56 2.03 -12.99
CA SER A 84 1.07 2.24 -14.35
C SER A 84 2.12 1.76 -15.34
N MET A 85 1.69 1.02 -16.36
CA MET A 85 2.55 0.55 -17.42
C MET A 85 1.90 0.81 -18.78
N ASN A 86 2.72 1.25 -19.73
CA ASN A 86 2.36 1.34 -21.13
C ASN A 86 3.45 0.65 -21.94
N LEU A 87 3.17 -0.56 -22.42
CA LEU A 87 4.18 -1.44 -22.99
C LEU A 87 3.76 -1.96 -24.37
N LYS A 88 4.67 -1.93 -25.33
CA LYS A 88 4.52 -2.56 -26.66
C LYS A 88 4.91 -4.03 -26.64
N VAL A 89 5.91 -4.34 -25.82
CA VAL A 89 6.36 -5.68 -25.48
C VAL A 89 6.36 -5.74 -23.96
N ALA A 90 5.63 -6.69 -23.38
CA ALA A 90 5.45 -6.77 -21.94
C ALA A 90 5.65 -8.19 -21.44
N ASN A 91 6.42 -8.30 -20.37
CA ASN A 91 6.36 -9.40 -19.41
C ASN A 91 6.36 -8.73 -18.04
N LEU A 92 5.19 -8.71 -17.40
CA LEU A 92 5.01 -8.06 -16.11
C LEU A 92 4.19 -8.91 -15.16
N ASN A 93 4.45 -8.71 -13.88
CA ASN A 93 3.69 -9.25 -12.77
C ASN A 93 3.49 -8.11 -11.75
N THR A 94 2.25 -7.92 -11.30
CA THR A 94 1.95 -7.07 -10.16
C THR A 94 1.25 -7.85 -9.07
N GLN A 95 1.61 -7.55 -7.82
CA GLN A 95 0.96 -8.09 -6.64
C GLN A 95 0.67 -6.96 -5.68
N MET A 96 -0.58 -6.80 -5.32
CA MET A 96 -1.00 -5.77 -4.39
C MET A 96 -1.96 -6.37 -3.37
N GLY A 97 -2.00 -5.80 -2.19
CA GLY A 97 -2.93 -6.25 -1.18
C GLY A 97 -2.94 -5.35 0.04
N GLU A 98 -4.02 -5.49 0.79
CA GLU A 98 -4.25 -4.75 2.02
C GLU A 98 -4.85 -5.65 3.09
N ARG A 99 -4.45 -5.39 4.33
CA ARG A 99 -4.99 -5.99 5.54
C ARG A 99 -5.57 -4.88 6.40
N PHE A 100 -6.84 -4.98 6.76
CA PHE A 100 -7.55 -3.99 7.57
C PHE A 100 -8.59 -4.58 8.53
N ILE A 101 -8.91 -5.87 8.44
CA ILE A 101 -9.81 -6.57 9.39
C ILE A 101 -9.01 -7.59 10.17
N MET A 102 -8.94 -7.37 11.48
CA MET A 102 -8.12 -8.14 12.41
C MET A 102 -8.83 -8.27 13.76
N LYS A 103 -8.64 -9.40 14.44
CA LYS A 103 -9.24 -9.68 15.76
C LYS A 103 -8.45 -9.03 16.91
N SER A 104 -7.15 -8.87 16.75
CA SER A 104 -6.26 -8.16 17.67
C SER A 104 -5.43 -7.14 16.90
N ALA A 105 -4.80 -6.20 17.60
CA ALA A 105 -3.92 -5.20 17.01
C ALA A 105 -2.61 -5.79 16.42
N ASP A 106 -2.17 -6.97 16.91
CA ASP A 106 -0.84 -7.53 16.62
C ASP A 106 -0.51 -7.71 15.13
N PRO A 107 -1.42 -8.18 14.26
CA PRO A 107 -1.12 -8.30 12.83
C PRO A 107 -0.82 -6.95 12.18
N GLY A 108 -1.26 -5.82 12.75
CA GLY A 108 -1.26 -4.51 12.09
C GLY A 108 -2.21 -4.45 10.88
N ILE A 109 -2.60 -3.24 10.49
CA ILE A 109 -3.07 -3.00 9.12
C ILE A 109 -1.85 -3.01 8.18
N GLN A 110 -2.06 -3.19 6.88
CA GLN A 110 -0.97 -3.18 5.91
C GLN A 110 -1.50 -2.82 4.53
N VAL A 111 -0.70 -2.13 3.72
CA VAL A 111 -0.90 -2.03 2.28
C VAL A 111 0.42 -2.25 1.56
N TYR A 112 0.40 -2.97 0.45
CA TYR A 112 1.60 -3.22 -0.35
C TYR A 112 1.30 -3.25 -1.85
N ASN A 113 2.35 -2.99 -2.62
CA ASN A 113 2.38 -3.16 -4.07
C ASN A 113 3.79 -3.58 -4.52
N ASN A 114 3.86 -4.72 -5.18
CA ASN A 114 5.05 -5.27 -5.80
C ASN A 114 4.87 -5.24 -7.31
N VAL A 115 5.79 -4.59 -8.00
CA VAL A 115 5.80 -4.46 -9.45
C VAL A 115 7.05 -5.10 -10.00
N GLY A 116 6.87 -6.06 -10.90
CA GLY A 116 7.93 -6.67 -11.69
C GLY A 116 7.67 -6.49 -13.17
N VAL A 117 8.67 -6.03 -13.92
CA VAL A 117 8.71 -6.07 -15.38
C VAL A 117 10.04 -6.68 -15.80
N GLY A 118 10.00 -7.74 -16.60
CA GLY A 118 11.17 -8.43 -17.09
C GLY A 118 11.26 -8.45 -18.61
N SER A 119 12.31 -9.06 -19.13
CA SER A 119 12.40 -9.39 -20.56
C SER A 119 11.24 -10.33 -20.98
N TYR A 120 10.73 -10.15 -22.19
CA TYR A 120 9.71 -11.01 -22.77
C TYR A 120 10.24 -12.41 -23.10
N ALA A 121 11.45 -12.46 -23.64
CA ALA A 121 12.21 -13.68 -23.92
C ALA A 121 13.72 -13.38 -23.80
N ALA A 122 14.58 -14.39 -23.98
CA ALA A 122 16.02 -14.18 -24.08
C ALA A 122 16.34 -13.12 -25.15
N ASP A 123 17.11 -12.11 -24.77
CA ASP A 123 17.52 -10.97 -25.61
C ASP A 123 16.37 -10.10 -26.17
N ILE A 124 15.13 -10.29 -25.70
CA ILE A 124 13.98 -9.46 -26.06
C ILE A 124 13.50 -8.73 -24.80
N PRO A 125 13.97 -7.50 -24.53
CA PRO A 125 13.50 -6.72 -23.39
C PRO A 125 12.03 -6.33 -23.55
N SER A 126 11.34 -6.10 -22.43
CA SER A 126 10.08 -5.37 -22.46
C SER A 126 10.32 -3.95 -22.97
N LYS A 127 9.33 -3.33 -23.62
CA LYS A 127 9.48 -2.01 -24.26
C LYS A 127 8.33 -1.09 -23.94
N GLY A 128 8.66 0.08 -23.40
CA GLY A 128 7.69 1.13 -23.11
C GLY A 128 8.01 1.77 -21.76
N SER A 129 6.98 2.13 -20.99
CA SER A 129 7.14 2.76 -19.69
C SER A 129 6.48 1.96 -18.56
N VAL A 130 7.08 2.09 -17.38
CA VAL A 130 6.59 1.56 -16.11
C VAL A 130 6.78 2.62 -15.03
N SER A 131 5.80 2.75 -14.15
CA SER A 131 5.90 3.52 -12.93
C SER A 131 5.21 2.82 -11.77
N ALA A 132 5.72 3.07 -10.57
CA ALA A 132 5.19 2.54 -9.32
C ALA A 132 5.37 3.59 -8.23
N TYR A 133 4.40 3.73 -7.33
CA TYR A 133 4.45 4.69 -6.24
C TYR A 133 3.75 4.18 -4.98
N ILE A 134 4.15 4.75 -3.85
CA ILE A 134 3.45 4.71 -2.58
C ILE A 134 3.49 6.10 -1.95
N GLN A 135 2.38 6.54 -1.38
CA GLN A 135 2.29 7.81 -0.69
C GLN A 135 1.29 7.71 0.44
N GLY A 136 1.46 8.53 1.47
CA GLY A 136 0.50 8.52 2.57
C GLY A 136 0.60 9.73 3.47
N SER A 137 -0.45 9.89 4.27
CA SER A 137 -0.55 10.82 5.37
C SER A 137 -0.99 10.03 6.60
N VAL A 138 -0.14 10.05 7.62
CA VAL A 138 -0.40 9.49 8.95
C VAL A 138 -0.65 10.66 9.87
N ARG A 139 -1.77 10.63 10.59
CA ARG A 139 -2.14 11.63 11.59
C ARG A 139 -2.45 10.94 12.89
N GLU A 140 -1.94 11.53 13.96
CA GLU A 140 -2.15 11.05 15.33
C GLU A 140 -2.57 12.24 16.19
N GLY A 141 -3.58 12.01 17.02
CA GLY A 141 -3.92 12.88 18.13
C GLY A 141 -2.83 12.82 19.21
N GLY A 142 -2.98 13.59 20.28
CA GLY A 142 -2.01 13.51 21.36
C GLY A 142 -2.54 13.80 22.74
N ARG A 143 -1.58 13.89 23.67
CA ARG A 143 -1.84 14.03 25.10
C ARG A 143 -2.40 15.41 25.43
N ASP A 144 -3.46 15.42 26.23
CA ASP A 144 -3.96 16.59 26.93
C ASP A 144 -2.89 17.16 27.90
N VAL A 145 -2.46 18.38 27.63
CA VAL A 145 -1.61 19.18 28.51
C VAL A 145 -2.28 20.54 28.68
N ASP A 146 -3.41 20.60 29.37
CA ASP A 146 -3.66 21.66 30.35
C ASP A 146 -4.71 21.24 31.38
N GLY A 147 -4.27 21.10 32.64
CA GLY A 147 -5.16 20.77 33.73
C GLY A 147 -6.08 21.94 34.08
N GLU A 148 -7.39 21.78 33.91
CA GLU A 148 -8.43 22.34 34.78
C GLU A 148 -9.84 21.78 34.44
N GLY A 149 -10.14 20.57 34.93
CA GLY A 149 -11.50 20.22 35.35
C GLY A 149 -12.62 20.13 34.30
N GLY A 150 -12.31 19.75 33.05
CA GLY A 150 -13.30 19.41 32.02
C GLY A 150 -13.09 18.01 31.47
N TRP A 151 -14.15 17.35 31.02
CA TRP A 151 -14.05 16.07 30.29
C TRP A 151 -13.46 16.37 28.91
N GLU A 152 -12.16 16.17 28.73
CA GLU A 152 -11.41 16.57 27.52
C GLU A 152 -10.95 15.37 26.68
N TRP A 153 -10.98 15.56 25.36
CA TRP A 153 -10.87 14.52 24.33
C TRP A 153 -9.44 14.50 23.75
N ALA A 154 -8.89 13.31 23.47
CA ALA A 154 -7.59 13.13 22.83
C ALA A 154 -7.67 13.32 21.28
N ASP A 155 -8.32 14.40 20.83
CA ASP A 155 -8.67 14.67 19.44
C ASP A 155 -7.84 15.78 18.78
N GLU A 156 -7.04 16.54 19.54
CA GLU A 156 -6.16 17.55 18.96
C GLU A 156 -5.05 16.91 18.13
N LEU A 157 -4.86 17.39 16.89
CA LEU A 157 -3.83 16.90 15.98
C LEU A 157 -2.43 17.24 16.51
N HIS A 158 -1.68 16.21 16.92
CA HIS A 158 -0.33 16.38 17.46
C HIS A 158 0.77 15.98 16.48
N MET A 159 0.49 15.00 15.62
CA MET A 159 1.44 14.54 14.62
C MET A 159 0.81 14.52 13.24
N THR A 160 1.56 14.99 12.25
CA THR A 160 1.32 14.67 10.84
C THR A 160 2.62 14.22 10.21
N MET A 161 2.62 13.00 9.68
CA MET A 161 3.70 12.48 8.84
C MET A 161 3.16 12.27 7.43
N THR A 162 3.82 12.89 6.46
CA THR A 162 3.56 12.62 5.04
C THR A 162 4.77 11.98 4.42
N PHE A 163 4.54 11.02 3.52
CA PHE A 163 5.59 10.37 2.78
C PHE A 163 5.17 10.11 1.34
N LYS A 164 6.16 10.06 0.46
CA LYS A 164 5.98 9.72 -0.94
C LYS A 164 7.25 9.11 -1.47
N ASP A 165 7.11 7.97 -2.13
CA ASP A 165 8.15 7.33 -2.92
C ASP A 165 7.58 6.94 -4.27
N ALA A 166 8.32 7.22 -5.33
CA ALA A 166 7.90 6.96 -6.70
C ALA A 166 9.11 6.62 -7.56
N THR A 167 8.95 5.66 -8.46
CA THR A 167 9.98 5.25 -9.39
C THR A 167 9.34 5.06 -10.76
N SER A 168 10.01 5.55 -11.81
CA SER A 168 9.56 5.37 -13.19
C SER A 168 10.74 5.09 -14.12
N PHE A 169 10.45 4.38 -15.20
CA PHE A 169 11.40 4.10 -16.27
C PHE A 169 10.68 4.09 -17.62
N SER A 170 11.40 4.47 -18.67
CA SER A 170 10.93 4.38 -20.05
C SER A 170 12.07 3.93 -20.96
N GLY A 171 11.80 2.98 -21.85
CA GLY A 171 12.78 2.44 -22.79
C GLY A 171 12.71 0.93 -22.88
N ASP A 172 13.87 0.31 -23.11
CA ASP A 172 14.04 -1.13 -23.10
C ASP A 172 14.30 -1.61 -21.65
N ILE A 173 13.41 -2.47 -21.15
CA ILE A 173 13.39 -2.95 -19.77
C ILE A 173 13.79 -4.43 -19.77
N SER A 174 15.01 -4.71 -19.32
CA SER A 174 15.43 -6.08 -18.97
C SER A 174 14.96 -6.49 -17.59
N THR A 175 14.95 -5.55 -16.64
CA THR A 175 14.45 -5.73 -15.28
C THR A 175 14.03 -4.40 -14.69
N PHE A 176 12.79 -4.35 -14.20
CA PHE A 176 12.30 -3.34 -13.27
C PHE A 176 11.62 -4.11 -12.13
N ALA A 177 12.05 -3.85 -10.90
CA ALA A 177 11.44 -4.44 -9.71
C ALA A 177 11.31 -3.34 -8.66
N LYS A 178 10.08 -3.11 -8.20
CA LYS A 178 9.78 -2.17 -7.12
C LYS A 178 8.80 -2.81 -6.16
N SER A 179 9.25 -3.03 -4.94
CA SER A 179 8.42 -3.45 -3.81
C SER A 179 8.19 -2.26 -2.89
N MET A 180 6.94 -2.02 -2.56
CA MET A 180 6.52 -0.93 -1.68
C MET A 180 5.53 -1.52 -0.68
N SER A 181 5.71 -1.21 0.60
CA SER A 181 4.78 -1.61 1.65
C SER A 181 4.74 -0.53 2.73
N TRP A 182 3.59 -0.43 3.37
CA TRP A 182 3.41 0.34 4.58
C TRP A 182 2.73 -0.53 5.63
N ASP A 183 3.35 -0.55 6.81
CA ASP A 183 2.98 -1.37 7.95
C ASP A 183 3.13 -0.50 9.22
N PRO A 184 2.04 0.03 9.80
CA PRO A 184 2.10 0.62 11.12
C PRO A 184 2.34 -0.50 12.14
N LYS A 185 3.38 -0.34 12.96
CA LYS A 185 3.60 -1.20 14.11
C LYS A 185 3.08 -0.50 15.35
N PHE A 186 1.95 -0.97 15.86
CA PHE A 186 1.64 -0.86 17.27
C PHE A 186 2.35 -2.05 17.94
N ALA A 187 3.31 -1.80 18.82
CA ALA A 187 3.99 -2.86 19.57
C ALA A 187 3.75 -2.66 21.06
#